data_AF-A0A8H9I034-F1
#
_entry.id   AF-A0A8H9I034-F1
#
_cell.length_a   1.000
_cell.length_b   1.000
_cell.length_c   1.000
_cell.angle_alpha   90.00
_cell.angle_beta   90.00
_cell.angle_gamma   90.00
#
_symmetry.space_group_name_H-M   'P 1'
#
loop_
_entity.id
_entity.type
_entity.pdbx_description
1 polymer ?
#
loop_
_entity_poly.entity_id
_entity_poly.type
_entity_poly.pdbx_seq_one_letter_code
_entity_poly.pdbx_strand_id
1 'polypeptide(L)'
;MLLPVLEEASQQGLGRFLMVLHLGAARALTGQGRAQEALAAVDQAQDTFDRTPGAGALTQDLSALLLARSAALLASSRPADAEHEARRCLSQCERRLGPAHHRALEAATVLGTALADLHRNDEAVELLHATHDAWRTHFGHDHHGTIRARQLLAALTDN
;
A
#
# COMPACT_ATOMS: atom_id res chain seq x y z
N MET A 1 20.30 -34.64 8.26
CA MET A 1 20.45 -33.17 8.14
C MET A 1 19.45 -32.53 7.18
N LEU A 2 18.89 -33.24 6.18
CA LEU A 2 17.97 -32.65 5.18
C LEU A 2 16.51 -32.42 5.66
N LEU A 3 16.01 -33.21 6.61
CA LEU A 3 14.64 -33.10 7.16
C LEU A 3 14.30 -31.74 7.79
N PRO A 4 15.10 -31.16 8.71
CA PRO A 4 14.77 -29.86 9.31
C PRO A 4 14.79 -28.70 8.31
N VAL A 5 15.65 -28.75 7.29
CA VAL A 5 15.74 -27.73 6.23
C VAL A 5 14.49 -27.72 5.35
N LEU A 6 13.95 -28.89 5.01
CA LEU A 6 12.72 -29.01 4.22
C LEU A 6 11.48 -28.59 5.01
N GLU A 7 11.45 -28.88 6.31
CA GLU A 7 10.36 -28.47 7.20
C GLU A 7 10.34 -26.95 7.40
N GLU A 8 11.51 -26.34 7.59
CA GLU A 8 11.66 -24.90 7.71
C GLU A 8 11.32 -24.17 6.40
N ALA A 9 11.75 -24.70 5.24
CA ALA A 9 11.37 -24.15 3.93
C ALA A 9 9.85 -24.26 3.66
N SER A 10 9.22 -25.36 4.10
CA SER A 10 7.77 -25.55 4.01
C SER A 10 7.01 -24.56 4.91
N GLN A 11 7.47 -24.36 6.15
CA GLN A 11 6.90 -23.39 7.08
C GLN A 11 7.06 -21.95 6.58
N GLN A 12 8.21 -21.60 6.00
CA GLN A 12 8.43 -20.29 5.38
C GLN A 12 7.51 -20.07 4.17
N GLY A 13 7.34 -21.08 3.31
CA GLY A 13 6.42 -21.01 2.17
C GLY A 13 4.97 -20.79 2.60
N LEU A 14 4.52 -21.49 3.65
CA LEU A 14 3.18 -21.32 4.20
C LEU A 14 2.99 -19.95 4.84
N GLY A 15 3.98 -19.45 5.60
CA GLY A 15 3.93 -18.12 6.21
C GLY A 15 3.76 -17.01 5.16
N ARG A 16 4.57 -17.04 4.10
CA ARG A 16 4.44 -16.07 3.00
C ARG A 16 3.06 -16.14 2.32
N PHE A 17 2.55 -17.34 2.10
CA PHE A 17 1.23 -17.53 1.51
C PHE A 17 0.11 -16.92 2.38
N LEU A 18 0.12 -17.21 3.69
CA LEU A 18 -0.84 -16.67 4.65
C LEU A 18 -0.77 -15.14 4.72
N MET A 19 0.43 -14.56 4.71
CA MET A 19 0.62 -13.12 4.67
C MET A 19 -0.04 -12.50 3.43
N VAL A 20 0.21 -13.05 2.23
CA VAL A 20 -0.40 -12.54 0.99
C VAL A 20 -1.93 -12.66 1.03
N LEU A 21 -2.46 -13.74 1.60
CA LEU A 21 -3.90 -13.92 1.77
C LEU A 21 -4.50 -12.84 2.68
N HIS A 22 -3.87 -12.56 3.83
CA HIS A 22 -4.30 -11.50 4.74
C HIS A 22 -4.24 -10.11 4.10
N LEU A 23 -3.21 -9.81 3.29
CA LEU A 23 -3.12 -8.56 2.55
C LEU A 23 -4.21 -8.43 1.48
N GLY A 24 -4.57 -9.53 0.81
CA GLY A 24 -5.70 -9.58 -0.11
C GLY A 24 -7.03 -9.30 0.59
N ALA A 25 -7.24 -9.93 1.76
CA ALA A 25 -8.41 -9.68 2.60
C ALA A 25 -8.49 -8.22 3.06
N ALA A 26 -7.37 -7.63 3.50
CA ALA A 26 -7.29 -6.23 3.90
C ALA A 26 -7.73 -5.28 2.78
N ARG A 27 -7.25 -5.50 1.54
CA ARG A 27 -7.66 -4.70 0.35
C ARG A 27 -9.17 -4.83 0.09
N ALA A 28 -9.71 -6.04 0.14
CA ALA A 28 -11.14 -6.28 -0.08
C ALA A 28 -12.01 -5.64 1.00
N LEU A 29 -11.63 -5.77 2.27
CA LEU A 29 -12.35 -5.20 3.42
C LEU A 29 -12.32 -3.67 3.39
N THR A 30 -11.19 -3.07 2.99
CA THR A 30 -11.06 -1.63 2.78
C THR A 30 -12.05 -1.14 1.73
N GLY A 31 -12.14 -1.82 0.59
CA GLY A 31 -13.10 -1.49 -0.47
C GLY A 31 -14.57 -1.63 -0.07
N GLN A 32 -14.87 -2.43 0.96
CA GLN A 32 -16.22 -2.58 1.54
C GLN A 32 -16.52 -1.58 2.66
N GLY A 33 -15.57 -0.70 3.02
CA GLY A 33 -15.70 0.21 4.15
C GLY A 33 -15.56 -0.47 5.53
N ARG A 34 -15.15 -1.75 5.57
CA ARG A 34 -14.97 -2.53 6.81
C ARG A 34 -13.58 -2.28 7.40
N ALA A 35 -13.34 -1.02 7.77
CA ALA A 35 -11.99 -0.50 8.03
C ALA A 35 -11.30 -1.17 9.24
N GLN A 36 -12.05 -1.47 10.31
CA GLN A 36 -11.55 -2.20 11.49
C GLN A 36 -11.07 -3.62 11.14
N GLU A 37 -11.85 -4.34 10.33
CA GLU A 37 -11.48 -5.70 9.91
C GLU A 37 -10.31 -5.69 8.93
N ALA A 38 -10.21 -4.66 8.09
CA ALA A 38 -9.05 -4.46 7.22
C ALA A 38 -7.77 -4.29 8.04
N LEU A 39 -7.80 -3.47 9.10
CA LEU A 39 -6.66 -3.30 10.00
C LEU A 39 -6.30 -4.60 10.71
N ALA A 40 -7.30 -5.34 11.21
CA ALA A 40 -7.06 -6.66 11.82
C ALA A 40 -6.37 -7.63 10.84
N ALA A 41 -6.79 -7.65 9.57
CA ALA A 41 -6.14 -8.46 8.55
C ALA A 41 -4.70 -8.00 8.26
N VAL A 42 -4.44 -6.69 8.22
CA VAL A 42 -3.06 -6.15 8.10
C VAL A 42 -2.20 -6.57 9.29
N ASP A 43 -2.73 -6.56 10.51
CA ASP A 43 -1.99 -6.97 11.70
C ASP A 43 -1.65 -8.47 11.67
N GLN A 44 -2.56 -9.34 11.20
CA GLN A 44 -2.24 -10.75 10.97
C GLN A 44 -1.15 -10.95 9.91
N ALA A 45 -1.14 -10.13 8.85
CA ALA A 45 -0.08 -10.15 7.85
C ALA A 45 1.27 -9.72 8.46
N GLN A 46 1.27 -8.72 9.33
CA GLN A 46 2.47 -8.25 10.03
C GLN A 46 3.02 -9.27 11.02
N ASP A 47 2.17 -9.87 11.84
CA ASP A 47 2.58 -10.93 12.75
C ASP A 47 3.25 -12.09 12.00
N THR A 48 2.72 -12.43 10.82
CA THR A 48 3.30 -13.46 9.96
C THR A 48 4.64 -13.04 9.36
N PHE A 49 4.74 -11.78 8.92
CA PHE A 49 5.99 -11.19 8.42
C PHE A 49 7.09 -11.21 9.49
N ASP A 50 6.77 -10.76 10.71
CA ASP A 50 7.70 -10.68 11.84
C ASP A 50 8.18 -12.05 12.31
N ARG A 51 7.32 -13.07 12.23
CA ARG A 51 7.66 -14.46 12.60
C ARG A 51 8.46 -15.21 11.55
N THR A 52 8.57 -14.71 10.31
CA THR A 52 9.29 -15.40 9.22
C THR A 52 10.76 -14.97 9.22
N PRO A 53 11.72 -15.85 9.61
CA PRO A 53 13.14 -15.50 9.63
C PRO A 53 13.64 -15.19 8.21
N GLY A 54 14.47 -14.15 8.07
CA GLY A 54 14.95 -13.72 6.75
C GLY A 54 14.02 -12.75 6.00
N ALA A 55 13.06 -12.12 6.69
CA ALA A 55 12.17 -11.09 6.15
C ALA A 55 12.86 -9.94 5.37
N GLY A 56 14.17 -9.75 5.53
CA GLY A 56 14.99 -8.92 4.65
C GLY A 56 14.93 -9.31 3.17
N ALA A 57 14.77 -10.61 2.86
CA ALA A 57 14.55 -11.14 1.50
C ALA A 57 13.11 -10.95 1.01
N LEU A 58 12.14 -10.75 1.92
CA LEU A 58 10.73 -10.42 1.64
C LEU A 58 10.48 -8.90 1.64
N THR A 59 11.51 -8.14 1.33
CA THR A 59 11.48 -6.69 1.17
C THR A 59 10.35 -6.19 0.26
N GLN A 60 9.98 -6.95 -0.78
CA GLN A 60 8.83 -6.62 -1.62
C GLN A 60 7.52 -6.73 -0.85
N ASP A 61 7.42 -7.68 0.08
CA ASP A 61 6.21 -7.91 0.88
C ASP A 61 6.04 -6.81 1.95
N LEU A 62 7.13 -6.23 2.45
CA LEU A 62 7.06 -5.05 3.33
C LEU A 62 6.32 -3.89 2.64
N SER A 63 6.61 -3.60 1.36
CA SER A 63 5.88 -2.54 0.65
C SER A 63 4.39 -2.83 0.49
N ALA A 64 4.01 -4.10 0.26
CA ALA A 64 2.61 -4.49 0.16
C ALA A 64 1.88 -4.33 1.50
N LEU A 65 2.56 -4.66 2.60
CA LEU A 65 2.05 -4.49 3.96
C LEU A 65 1.84 -3.02 4.30
N LEU A 66 2.85 -2.17 4.08
CA LEU A 66 2.75 -0.73 4.34
C LEU A 66 1.63 -0.09 3.51
N LEU A 67 1.50 -0.49 2.25
CA LEU A 67 0.42 -0.01 1.38
C LEU A 67 -0.96 -0.43 1.91
N ALA A 68 -1.15 -1.71 2.25
CA ALA A 68 -2.41 -2.19 2.80
C ALA A 68 -2.77 -1.49 4.13
N ARG A 69 -1.76 -1.27 4.99
CA ARG A 69 -1.91 -0.53 6.26
C ARG A 69 -2.35 0.91 6.02
N SER A 70 -1.64 1.64 5.16
CA SER A 70 -1.98 3.06 4.86
C SER A 70 -3.39 3.21 4.28
N ALA A 71 -3.81 2.33 3.38
CA ALA A 71 -5.16 2.33 2.83
C ALA A 71 -6.23 2.04 3.89
N ALA A 72 -6.00 1.06 4.76
CA ALA A 72 -6.92 0.72 5.85
C ALA A 72 -7.01 1.84 6.90
N LEU A 73 -5.90 2.55 7.16
CA LEU A 73 -5.86 3.72 8.05
C LEU A 73 -6.68 4.89 7.49
N LEU A 74 -6.59 5.17 6.19
CA LEU A 74 -7.46 6.17 5.54
C LEU A 74 -8.93 5.82 5.65
N ALA A 75 -9.29 4.57 5.32
CA ALA A 75 -10.66 4.11 5.48
C ALA A 75 -11.17 4.17 6.94
N SER A 76 -10.25 4.17 7.91
CA SER A 76 -10.56 4.32 9.33
C SER A 76 -10.55 5.79 9.82
N SER A 77 -10.50 6.76 8.91
CA SER A 77 -10.39 8.20 9.24
C SER A 77 -9.16 8.55 10.09
N ARG A 78 -8.01 7.90 9.82
CA ARG A 78 -6.72 8.17 10.48
C ARG A 78 -5.68 8.67 9.48
N PRO A 79 -5.86 9.88 8.90
CA PRO A 79 -5.04 10.34 7.78
C PRO A 79 -3.59 10.64 8.15
N ALA A 80 -3.30 11.07 9.39
CA ALA A 80 -1.92 11.27 9.85
C ALA A 80 -1.10 9.97 9.90
N ASP A 81 -1.71 8.89 10.43
CA ASP A 81 -1.07 7.58 10.45
C ASP A 81 -0.93 7.01 9.03
N ALA A 82 -1.95 7.24 8.18
CA ALA A 82 -1.90 6.82 6.79
C ALA A 82 -0.80 7.55 6.00
N GLU A 83 -0.62 8.85 6.19
CA GLU A 83 0.48 9.62 5.61
C GLU A 83 1.82 8.99 5.98
N HIS A 84 2.02 8.69 7.27
CA HIS A 84 3.26 8.09 7.76
C HIS A 84 3.58 6.78 7.04
N GLU A 85 2.60 5.86 6.98
CA GLU A 85 2.81 4.56 6.34
C GLU A 85 2.92 4.66 4.81
N ALA A 86 2.18 5.57 4.17
CA ALA A 86 2.24 5.80 2.74
C ALA A 86 3.61 6.35 2.31
N ARG A 87 4.18 7.29 3.06
CA ARG A 87 5.54 7.82 2.82
C ARG A 87 6.60 6.72 2.95
N ARG A 88 6.48 5.89 4.00
CA ARG A 88 7.37 4.73 4.18
C ARG A 88 7.25 3.75 3.01
N CYS A 89 6.03 3.45 2.57
CA CYS A 89 5.78 2.58 1.42
C CYS A 89 6.40 3.15 0.15
N LEU A 90 6.13 4.42 -0.17
CA LEU A 90 6.63 5.10 -1.36
C LEU A 90 8.17 5.07 -1.41
N SER A 91 8.83 5.49 -0.33
CA SER A 91 10.31 5.46 -0.24
C SER A 91 10.89 4.06 -0.42
N GLN A 92 10.25 3.03 0.15
CA GLN A 92 10.68 1.65 -0.02
C GLN A 92 10.49 1.17 -1.47
N CYS A 93 9.36 1.49 -2.10
CA CYS A 93 9.09 1.13 -3.49
C CYS A 93 10.06 1.83 -4.45
N GLU A 94 10.26 3.14 -4.31
CA GLU A 94 11.15 3.91 -5.18
C GLU A 94 12.58 3.37 -5.16
N ARG A 95 13.11 3.10 -3.96
CA ARG A 95 14.48 2.59 -3.79
C ARG A 95 14.70 1.19 -4.37
N ARG A 96 13.66 0.37 -4.47
CA ARG A 96 13.81 -1.09 -4.68
C ARG A 96 13.13 -1.61 -5.94
N LEU A 97 12.04 -0.97 -6.34
CA LEU A 97 11.20 -1.33 -7.47
C LEU A 97 11.21 -0.23 -8.55
N GLY A 98 11.59 0.99 -8.17
CA GLY A 98 11.57 2.17 -9.02
C GLY A 98 10.30 3.02 -8.86
N PRO A 99 10.36 4.31 -9.19
CA PRO A 99 9.28 5.27 -8.96
C PRO A 99 8.02 5.01 -9.80
N ALA A 100 8.17 4.37 -10.96
CA ALA A 100 7.05 4.01 -11.85
C ALA A 100 6.35 2.69 -11.47
N HIS A 101 6.83 1.98 -10.45
CA HIS A 101 6.25 0.71 -10.06
C HIS A 101 4.83 0.89 -9.53
N HIS A 102 3.89 0.01 -9.89
CA HIS A 102 2.47 0.17 -9.56
C HIS A 102 2.21 0.43 -8.06
N ARG A 103 2.94 -0.25 -7.15
CA ARG A 103 2.84 -0.01 -5.69
C ARG A 103 3.34 1.36 -5.25
N ALA A 104 4.37 1.91 -5.92
CA ALA A 104 4.83 3.27 -5.64
C ALA A 104 3.72 4.27 -5.98
N LEU A 105 3.10 4.11 -7.14
CA LEU A 105 2.01 4.97 -7.59
C LEU A 105 0.73 4.79 -6.75
N GLU A 106 0.40 3.57 -6.30
CA GLU A 106 -0.69 3.33 -5.35
C GLU A 106 -0.39 4.04 -4.02
N ALA A 107 0.84 3.94 -3.49
CA ALA A 107 1.24 4.61 -2.26
C ALA A 107 1.22 6.14 -2.39
N ALA A 108 1.65 6.70 -3.52
CA ALA A 108 1.58 8.13 -3.79
C ALA A 108 0.13 8.63 -3.89
N THR A 109 -0.78 7.83 -4.46
CA THR A 109 -2.22 8.14 -4.53
C THR A 109 -2.84 8.15 -3.12
N VAL A 110 -2.48 7.18 -2.28
CA VAL A 110 -2.90 7.12 -0.86
C VAL A 110 -2.33 8.31 -0.09
N LEU A 111 -1.06 8.64 -0.28
CA LEU A 111 -0.43 9.81 0.33
C LEU A 111 -1.14 11.12 -0.07
N GLY A 112 -1.43 11.31 -1.36
CA GLY A 112 -2.17 12.48 -1.83
C GLY A 112 -3.56 12.61 -1.19
N THR A 113 -4.26 11.48 -1.01
CA THR A 113 -5.55 11.46 -0.29
C THR A 113 -5.37 11.83 1.18
N ALA A 114 -4.35 11.28 1.85
CA ALA A 114 -4.06 11.59 3.25
C ALA A 114 -3.72 13.08 3.46
N LEU A 115 -2.95 13.67 2.54
CA LEU A 115 -2.62 15.09 2.58
C LEU A 115 -3.86 15.97 2.43
N ALA A 116 -4.77 15.61 1.53
CA ALA A 116 -6.06 16.29 1.37
C ALA A 116 -6.92 16.22 2.64
N ASP A 117 -7.04 15.05 3.26
CA ASP A 117 -7.78 14.86 4.52
C ASP A 117 -7.14 15.63 5.70
N LEU A 118 -5.84 15.95 5.60
CA LEU A 118 -5.10 16.80 6.54
C LEU A 118 -5.12 18.29 6.15
N HIS A 119 -5.94 18.68 5.18
CA HIS A 119 -6.07 20.04 4.66
C HIS A 119 -4.78 20.62 4.04
N ARG A 120 -3.84 19.77 3.62
CA ARG A 120 -2.62 20.14 2.90
C ARG A 120 -2.83 20.03 1.39
N ASN A 121 -3.82 20.77 0.90
CA ASN A 121 -4.34 20.63 -0.46
C ASN A 121 -3.29 20.94 -1.53
N ASP A 122 -2.45 21.97 -1.33
CA ASP A 122 -1.42 22.34 -2.31
C ASP A 122 -0.42 21.19 -2.53
N GLU A 123 0.06 20.58 -1.44
CA GLU A 123 0.96 19.41 -1.50
C GLU A 123 0.26 18.18 -2.09
N ALA A 124 -1.03 17.99 -1.78
CA ALA A 124 -1.83 16.91 -2.35
C ALA A 124 -1.98 17.06 -3.86
N VAL A 125 -2.30 18.26 -4.35
CA VAL A 125 -2.48 18.58 -5.77
C VAL A 125 -1.19 18.36 -6.54
N GLU A 126 -0.06 18.88 -6.05
CA GLU A 126 1.24 18.70 -6.70
C GLU A 126 1.58 17.21 -6.84
N LEU A 127 1.47 16.45 -5.75
CA LEU A 127 1.75 15.02 -5.74
C LEU A 127 0.79 14.23 -6.65
N LEU A 128 -0.51 14.52 -6.59
CA LEU A 128 -1.52 13.80 -7.36
C LEU A 128 -1.42 14.10 -8.87
N HIS A 129 -0.96 15.30 -9.27
CA HIS A 129 -0.66 15.60 -10.66
C HIS A 129 0.48 14.73 -11.20
N ALA A 130 1.62 14.70 -10.49
CA ALA A 130 2.74 13.86 -10.87
C ALA A 130 2.34 12.36 -10.90
N THR A 131 1.55 11.93 -9.92
CA THR A 131 1.06 10.55 -9.81
C THR A 131 0.09 10.19 -10.93
N HIS A 132 -0.82 11.09 -11.31
CA HIS A 132 -1.74 10.92 -12.44
C HIS A 132 -0.96 10.75 -13.76
N ASP A 133 0.03 11.60 -14.01
CA ASP A 133 0.83 11.52 -15.23
C ASP A 133 1.67 10.25 -15.29
N ALA A 134 2.23 9.80 -14.17
CA ALA A 134 2.93 8.53 -14.09
C ALA A 134 1.98 7.34 -14.35
N TRP A 135 0.80 7.31 -13.71
CA TRP A 135 -0.21 6.29 -13.98
C TRP A 135 -0.60 6.23 -15.45
N ARG A 136 -0.90 7.39 -16.04
CA ARG A 136 -1.30 7.52 -17.44
C ARG A 136 -0.20 7.06 -18.38
N THR A 137 1.05 7.43 -18.11
CA THR A 137 2.20 7.12 -18.97
C THR A 137 2.52 5.62 -18.96
N HIS A 138 2.48 4.98 -17.79
CA HIS A 138 2.93 3.59 -17.63
C HIS A 138 1.81 2.55 -17.76
N PHE A 139 0.56 2.90 -17.45
CA PHE A 139 -0.56 1.96 -17.41
C PHE A 139 -1.73 2.36 -18.32
N GLY A 140 -1.70 3.55 -18.91
CA GLY A 140 -2.71 4.02 -19.86
C GLY A 140 -3.83 4.86 -19.23
N HIS A 141 -4.65 5.46 -20.08
CA HIS A 141 -5.70 6.40 -19.67
C HIS A 141 -6.86 5.75 -18.91
N ASP A 142 -7.22 4.51 -19.27
CA ASP A 142 -8.33 3.77 -18.66
C ASP A 142 -7.93 2.97 -17.41
N HIS A 143 -6.65 3.02 -17.01
CA HIS A 143 -6.22 2.35 -15.81
C HIS A 143 -6.91 2.96 -14.57
N HIS A 144 -7.35 2.09 -13.66
CA HIS A 144 -8.06 2.51 -12.44
C HIS A 144 -7.28 3.55 -11.61
N GLY A 145 -5.94 3.43 -11.56
CA GLY A 145 -5.07 4.41 -10.90
C GLY A 145 -5.10 5.79 -11.56
N THR A 146 -5.11 5.85 -12.90
CA THR A 146 -5.23 7.10 -13.66
C THR A 146 -6.56 7.79 -13.37
N ILE A 147 -7.65 7.02 -13.45
CA ILE A 147 -9.00 7.53 -13.17
C ILE A 147 -9.10 8.04 -11.73
N ARG A 148 -8.58 7.29 -10.76
CA ARG A 148 -8.62 7.65 -9.34
C ARG A 148 -7.85 8.94 -9.05
N ALA A 149 -6.62 9.07 -9.55
CA ALA A 149 -5.81 10.28 -9.34
C ALA A 149 -6.49 11.51 -9.96
N ARG A 150 -7.09 11.38 -11.16
CA ARG A 150 -7.86 12.45 -11.80
C ARG A 150 -9.08 12.88 -10.99
N GLN A 151 -9.83 11.93 -10.42
CA GLN A 151 -10.99 12.24 -9.58
C GLN A 151 -10.59 13.01 -8.31
N LEU A 152 -9.48 12.61 -7.68
CA LEU A 152 -8.96 13.30 -6.50
C LEU A 152 -8.51 14.74 -6.85
N LEU A 153 -7.84 14.93 -7.98
CA LEU A 153 -7.44 16.26 -8.45
C LEU A 153 -8.66 17.17 -8.66
N ALA A 154 -9.67 16.70 -9.40
CA ALA A 154 -10.89 17.47 -9.63
C ALA A 154 -11.56 17.90 -8.31
N ALA A 155 -11.66 16.98 -7.34
CA ALA A 155 -12.24 17.29 -6.03
C ALA A 155 -11.46 18.36 -5.24
N LEU A 156 -10.14 18.49 -5.49
CA LEU A 156 -9.29 19.47 -4.81
C LEU A 156 -9.22 20.82 -5.52
N THR A 157 -9.39 20.84 -6.84
CA THR A 157 -9.28 22.06 -7.66
C THR A 157 -10.61 22.72 -7.97
N ASP A 158 -11.72 21.99 -7.87
CA ASP A 158 -13.06 22.49 -8.22
C ASP A 158 -13.75 23.22 -7.03
N ASN A 159 -13.00 23.61 -6.00
CA ASN A 159 -13.50 24.25 -4.77
C ASN A 159 -13.06 25.71 -4.63
#